data_AF-A0A6J0GN45-F1
#
_entry.id   AF-A0A6J0GN45-F1
#
_cell.length_a   1.000
_cell.length_b   1.000
_cell.length_c   1.000
_cell.angle_alpha   90.00
_cell.angle_beta   90.00
_cell.angle_gamma   90.00
#
_symmetry.space_group_name_H-M   'P 1'
#
loop_
_entity.id
_entity.type
_entity.pdbx_description
1 polymer ?
#
loop_
_entity_poly.entity_id
_entity_poly.type
_entity_poly.pdbx_seq_one_letter_code
_entity_poly.pdbx_strand_id
1 'polypeptide(L)'
;MQVLLWWKPCCVQETICICIEQGKFLEACDHIYNLKNSGNDGVQKSESLYALLAERMWTVVEEVLSGSGRMFLEPLQSVGESLKWEKQKEADWLGNSQGMDSVSTWSPNFWRKDLEEKLIQYVTAQIPLFGSPANTDDTALKQHLSHLETTFLPSLEHRSDVFKEAGLLVTYARCCRASLCSHLSTLTDSNHFSFSQCLLIYEWGLKIYKSGSKACLRPSQIPQHNLSLDGQYLVWIILKTEEKLLAVTRKEVGKALKEAFDIGKPPCTDAAVIQILTEKTEAARRVSESLSEKVEAVCLEQCLRFLESYEDEVRSFLQLDGRPPICSSLRILENCCLLRTVWLKLTYIYSASTGQDLKVNGFLDRMEDDITERFLQTVTSKVKGTLKNHFKKCDSGFGHILESLKQSFLAFGKKQICMRPSSRLSMPLLLQNMCRLS
;
A
#
# COMPACT_ATOMS: atom_id res chain seq x y z
N MET A 1 -67.19 48.46 -27.88
CA MET A 1 -65.77 48.72 -27.52
C MET A 1 -65.16 47.39 -27.13
N GLN A 2 -64.49 46.74 -28.08
CA GLN A 2 -63.78 45.48 -27.87
C GLN A 2 -62.48 45.74 -27.10
N VAL A 3 -62.27 44.98 -26.04
CA VAL A 3 -60.99 44.87 -25.33
C VAL A 3 -60.12 43.90 -26.13
N LEU A 4 -59.21 44.45 -26.94
CA LEU A 4 -58.11 43.71 -27.53
C LEU A 4 -56.96 43.67 -26.53
N LEU A 5 -56.85 42.56 -25.80
CA LEU A 5 -55.65 42.17 -25.07
C LEU A 5 -54.50 42.00 -26.07
N TRP A 6 -53.52 42.89 -25.99
CA TRP A 6 -52.25 42.76 -26.71
C TRP A 6 -51.44 41.62 -26.08
N TRP A 7 -51.39 40.46 -26.76
CA TRP A 7 -50.29 39.52 -26.62
C TRP A 7 -49.05 40.16 -27.26
N LYS A 8 -48.11 40.64 -26.45
CA LYS A 8 -46.74 40.85 -26.92
C LYS A 8 -46.08 39.48 -27.04
N PRO A 9 -45.48 39.12 -28.20
CA PRO A 9 -44.67 37.92 -28.28
C PRO A 9 -43.45 38.09 -27.35
N CYS A 10 -43.28 37.20 -26.38
CA CYS A 10 -42.07 37.13 -25.55
C CYS A 10 -40.84 37.03 -26.46
N CYS A 11 -39.78 37.73 -26.10
CA CYS A 11 -38.52 37.61 -26.83
C CYS A 11 -38.02 36.15 -26.74
N VAL A 12 -37.40 35.63 -27.81
CA VAL A 12 -36.84 34.25 -27.84
C VAL A 12 -35.87 34.03 -26.67
N GLN A 13 -35.13 35.07 -26.29
CA GLN A 13 -34.22 35.04 -25.15
C GLN A 13 -34.95 34.94 -23.80
N GLU A 14 -36.07 35.63 -23.60
CA GLU A 14 -36.89 35.51 -22.39
C GLU A 14 -37.44 34.09 -22.25
N THR A 15 -37.83 33.47 -23.37
CA THR A 15 -38.32 32.09 -23.40
C THR A 15 -37.22 31.11 -22.98
N ILE A 16 -35.99 31.30 -23.46
CA ILE A 16 -34.83 30.49 -23.05
C ILE A 16 -34.56 30.65 -21.55
N CYS A 17 -34.53 31.88 -21.03
CA CYS A 17 -34.31 32.14 -19.60
C CYS A 17 -35.38 31.47 -18.73
N ILE A 18 -36.65 31.53 -19.12
CA ILE A 18 -37.75 30.86 -18.41
C ILE A 18 -37.52 29.34 -18.38
N CYS A 19 -37.09 28.74 -19.49
CA CYS A 19 -36.78 27.29 -19.52
C CYS A 19 -35.63 26.94 -18.56
N ILE A 20 -34.57 27.76 -18.52
CA ILE A 20 -33.45 27.59 -17.59
C ILE A 20 -33.91 27.69 -16.14
N GLU A 21 -34.70 28.71 -15.80
CA GLU A 21 -35.22 28.93 -14.44
C GLU A 21 -36.14 27.79 -13.96
N GLN A 22 -36.94 27.23 -14.88
CA GLN A 22 -37.83 26.10 -14.63
C GLN A 22 -37.11 24.74 -14.59
N GLY A 23 -35.80 24.69 -14.88
CA GLY A 23 -35.03 23.45 -14.90
C GLY A 23 -35.26 22.59 -16.15
N LYS A 24 -35.83 23.17 -17.21
CA LYS A 24 -36.04 22.52 -18.52
C LYS A 24 -34.82 22.72 -19.41
N PHE A 25 -33.71 22.13 -19.00
CA PHE A 25 -32.40 22.34 -19.59
C PHE A 25 -32.26 21.81 -21.02
N LEU A 26 -32.91 20.70 -21.36
CA LEU A 26 -32.86 20.14 -22.72
C LEU A 26 -33.60 21.05 -23.71
N GLU A 27 -34.79 21.51 -23.34
CA GLU A 27 -35.56 22.48 -24.13
C GLU A 27 -34.76 23.78 -24.32
N ALA A 28 -34.09 24.26 -23.28
CA ALA A 28 -33.19 25.40 -23.38
C ALA A 28 -32.02 25.15 -24.34
N CYS A 29 -31.38 23.96 -24.33
CA CYS A 29 -30.33 23.61 -25.29
C CYS A 29 -30.81 23.74 -26.74
N ASP A 30 -31.98 23.18 -27.06
CA ASP A 30 -32.54 23.22 -28.42
C ASP A 30 -32.88 24.65 -28.86
N HIS A 31 -33.44 25.47 -27.95
CA HIS A 31 -33.72 26.87 -28.24
C HIS A 31 -32.45 27.70 -28.45
N ILE A 32 -31.40 27.50 -27.64
CA ILE A 32 -30.11 28.19 -27.81
C ILE A 32 -29.43 27.76 -29.12
N TYR A 33 -29.47 26.48 -29.47
CA TYR A 33 -28.91 25.96 -30.72
C TYR A 33 -29.60 26.58 -31.96
N ASN A 34 -30.94 26.67 -31.93
CA ASN A 34 -31.70 27.30 -33.01
C ASN A 34 -31.46 28.82 -33.12
N LEU A 35 -31.29 29.51 -31.98
CA LEU A 35 -30.95 30.94 -31.94
C LEU A 35 -29.59 31.19 -32.62
N LYS A 36 -28.59 30.34 -32.38
CA LYS A 36 -27.27 30.44 -33.00
C LYS A 36 -27.31 30.31 -34.52
N ASN A 37 -28.18 29.46 -35.06
CA ASN A 37 -28.32 29.25 -36.51
C ASN A 37 -29.08 30.39 -37.22
N SER A 38 -29.54 31.43 -36.50
CA SER A 38 -30.37 32.51 -37.04
C SER A 38 -29.62 33.83 -37.38
N GLY A 39 -28.33 33.97 -37.06
CA GLY A 39 -27.52 35.12 -37.51
C GLY A 39 -26.25 35.44 -36.68
N ASN A 40 -25.40 36.34 -37.19
CA ASN A 40 -24.07 36.69 -36.65
C ASN A 40 -24.05 37.24 -35.21
N ASP A 41 -25.10 37.93 -34.76
CA ASP A 41 -25.22 38.47 -33.38
C ASP A 41 -25.69 37.39 -32.37
N GLY A 42 -25.93 36.16 -32.84
CA GLY A 42 -26.38 35.02 -32.05
C GLY A 42 -25.25 34.26 -31.36
N VAL A 43 -24.00 34.35 -31.83
CA VAL A 43 -22.88 33.56 -31.29
C VAL A 43 -22.51 33.99 -29.87
N GLN A 44 -22.19 35.27 -29.65
CA GLN A 44 -21.84 35.79 -28.32
C GLN A 44 -23.01 35.67 -27.33
N LYS A 45 -24.25 35.86 -27.79
CA LYS A 45 -25.45 35.66 -26.97
C LYS A 45 -25.64 34.18 -26.60
N SER A 46 -25.40 33.25 -27.53
CA SER A 46 -25.48 31.82 -27.26
C SER A 46 -24.47 31.34 -26.23
N GLU A 47 -23.24 31.88 -26.23
CA GLU A 47 -22.22 31.55 -25.25
C GLU A 47 -22.63 31.98 -23.83
N SER A 48 -23.15 33.20 -23.67
CA SER A 48 -23.66 33.66 -22.37
C SER A 48 -24.84 32.83 -21.86
N LEU A 49 -25.73 32.38 -22.76
CA LEU A 49 -26.87 31.52 -22.39
C LEU A 49 -26.44 30.10 -22.03
N TYR A 50 -25.44 29.53 -22.71
CA TYR A 50 -24.86 28.25 -22.33
C TYR A 50 -24.11 28.31 -20.99
N ALA A 51 -23.46 29.43 -20.68
CA ALA A 51 -22.85 29.64 -19.36
C ALA A 51 -23.91 29.70 -18.24
N LEU A 52 -24.98 30.46 -18.44
CA LEU A 52 -26.11 30.55 -17.49
C LEU A 52 -26.81 29.19 -17.32
N LEU A 53 -27.01 28.46 -18.43
CA LEU A 53 -27.56 27.12 -18.42
C LEU A 53 -26.71 26.18 -17.55
N ALA A 54 -25.39 26.16 -17.76
CA ALA A 54 -24.47 25.34 -17.00
C ALA A 54 -24.48 25.68 -15.51
N GLU A 55 -24.41 26.97 -15.16
CA GLU A 55 -24.50 27.44 -13.78
C GLU A 55 -25.77 26.90 -13.09
N ARG A 56 -26.91 26.99 -13.77
CA ARG A 56 -28.19 26.53 -13.21
C ARG A 56 -28.28 25.01 -13.12
N MET A 57 -27.74 24.27 -14.09
CA MET A 57 -27.61 22.82 -14.04
C MET A 57 -26.80 22.38 -12.81
N TRP A 58 -25.69 23.09 -12.50
CA TRP A 58 -24.86 22.79 -11.33
C TRP A 58 -25.55 23.13 -10.01
N THR A 59 -26.33 24.22 -9.94
CA THR A 59 -27.18 24.49 -8.77
C THR A 59 -28.14 23.33 -8.49
N VAL A 60 -28.78 22.78 -9.52
CA VAL A 60 -29.68 21.62 -9.38
C VAL A 60 -28.93 20.40 -8.84
N VAL A 61 -27.74 20.13 -9.36
CA VAL A 61 -26.90 19.02 -8.87
C VAL A 61 -26.52 19.23 -7.39
N GLU A 62 -26.10 20.43 -7.01
CA GLU A 62 -25.75 20.78 -5.62
C GLU A 62 -26.96 20.64 -4.67
N GLU A 63 -28.17 21.04 -5.08
CA GLU A 63 -29.40 20.88 -4.31
C GLU A 63 -29.84 19.43 -4.14
N VAL A 64 -29.63 18.59 -5.16
CA VAL A 64 -29.88 17.14 -5.03
C VAL A 64 -28.92 16.53 -4.02
N LEU A 65 -27.66 16.97 -4.03
CA LEU A 65 -26.63 16.49 -3.11
C LEU A 65 -26.85 16.97 -1.67
N SER A 66 -27.42 18.17 -1.47
CA SER A 66 -27.74 18.74 -0.15
C SER A 66 -28.91 18.04 0.57
N GLY A 67 -29.71 17.24 -0.14
CA GLY A 67 -30.78 16.42 0.44
C GLY A 67 -32.19 16.72 -0.08
N SER A 68 -32.34 17.65 -1.02
CA SER A 68 -33.64 18.04 -1.61
C SER A 68 -34.07 17.13 -2.79
N GLY A 69 -33.54 15.91 -2.87
CA GLY A 69 -33.48 15.10 -4.10
C GLY A 69 -34.80 14.85 -4.83
N ARG A 70 -35.93 14.65 -4.13
CA ARG A 70 -37.22 14.40 -4.80
C ARG A 70 -37.83 15.62 -5.47
N MET A 71 -37.55 16.82 -4.97
CA MET A 71 -38.09 18.07 -5.53
C MET A 71 -37.37 18.45 -6.83
N PHE A 72 -36.15 17.96 -7.03
CA PHE A 72 -35.29 18.31 -8.17
C PHE A 72 -35.05 17.16 -9.14
N LEU A 73 -35.83 16.06 -9.05
CA LEU A 73 -35.64 14.90 -9.93
C LEU A 73 -35.86 15.25 -11.41
N GLU A 74 -36.95 15.94 -11.74
CA GLU A 74 -37.26 16.37 -13.11
C GLU A 74 -36.17 17.32 -13.67
N PRO A 75 -35.75 18.39 -12.95
CA PRO A 75 -34.59 19.18 -13.34
C PRO A 75 -33.31 18.36 -13.53
N LEU A 76 -33.03 17.39 -12.66
CA LEU A 76 -31.83 16.55 -12.74
C LEU A 76 -31.89 15.57 -13.93
N GLN A 77 -33.07 15.04 -14.25
CA GLN A 77 -33.29 14.27 -15.48
C GLN A 77 -32.97 15.13 -16.70
N SER A 78 -33.43 16.38 -16.71
CA SER A 78 -33.09 17.30 -17.78
C SER A 78 -31.60 17.60 -17.87
N VAL A 79 -30.85 17.64 -16.76
CA VAL A 79 -29.37 17.70 -16.77
C VAL A 79 -28.78 16.48 -17.49
N GLY A 80 -29.24 15.28 -17.14
CA GLY A 80 -28.79 14.03 -17.75
C GLY A 80 -29.08 13.96 -19.25
N GLU A 81 -30.23 14.49 -19.68
CA GLU A 81 -30.60 14.59 -21.09
C GLU A 81 -29.77 15.63 -21.84
N SER A 82 -29.54 16.81 -21.26
CA SER A 82 -28.67 17.85 -21.85
C SER A 82 -27.24 17.35 -22.07
N LEU A 83 -26.69 16.53 -21.17
CA LEU A 83 -25.36 15.92 -21.35
C LEU A 83 -25.34 14.83 -22.45
N LYS A 84 -26.46 14.11 -22.64
CA LYS A 84 -26.60 13.17 -23.77
C LYS A 84 -26.70 13.94 -25.08
N TRP A 85 -27.48 15.02 -25.10
CA TRP A 85 -27.62 15.92 -26.23
C TRP A 85 -26.27 16.54 -26.63
N GLU A 86 -25.50 17.05 -25.66
CA GLU A 86 -24.16 17.61 -25.89
C GLU A 86 -23.24 16.59 -26.57
N LYS A 87 -23.18 15.36 -26.04
CA LYS A 87 -22.39 14.27 -26.60
C LYS A 87 -22.83 13.92 -28.03
N GLN A 88 -24.13 13.93 -28.31
CA GLN A 88 -24.64 13.68 -29.65
C GLN A 88 -24.22 14.78 -30.62
N LYS A 89 -24.32 16.06 -30.20
CA LYS A 89 -23.90 17.20 -31.04
C LYS A 89 -22.40 17.24 -31.28
N GLU A 90 -21.58 16.85 -30.29
CA GLU A 90 -20.15 16.66 -30.47
C GLU A 90 -19.86 15.58 -31.53
N ALA A 91 -20.55 14.44 -31.48
CA ALA A 91 -20.41 13.38 -32.47
C ALA A 91 -20.85 13.80 -33.88
N ASP A 92 -21.99 14.50 -33.99
CA ASP A 92 -22.50 15.05 -35.26
C ASP A 92 -21.50 16.05 -35.86
N TRP A 93 -20.89 16.88 -35.02
CA TRP A 93 -19.87 17.85 -35.43
C TRP A 93 -18.58 17.18 -35.92
N LEU A 94 -18.07 16.18 -35.17
CA LEU A 94 -16.89 15.41 -35.57
C LEU A 94 -17.13 14.63 -36.86
N GLY A 95 -18.32 14.03 -37.04
CA GLY A 95 -18.69 13.31 -38.25
C GLY A 95 -18.83 14.18 -39.50
N ASN A 96 -19.24 15.45 -39.35
CA ASN A 96 -19.43 16.38 -40.46
C ASN A 96 -18.16 17.18 -40.81
N SER A 97 -17.14 17.18 -39.94
CA SER A 97 -15.87 17.90 -40.13
C SER A 97 -14.98 17.38 -41.27
N GLN A 98 -15.39 16.31 -41.95
CA GLN A 98 -14.65 15.73 -43.09
C GLN A 98 -14.97 16.40 -44.45
N GLY A 99 -15.88 17.39 -44.48
CA GLY A 99 -16.17 18.17 -45.67
C GLY A 99 -16.46 19.64 -45.34
N MET A 100 -15.70 20.54 -45.97
CA MET A 100 -15.81 22.00 -45.99
C MET A 100 -15.24 22.79 -44.79
N ASP A 101 -14.25 23.60 -45.14
CA ASP A 101 -13.67 24.70 -44.37
C ASP A 101 -14.72 25.73 -43.97
N SER A 102 -15.31 25.57 -42.80
CA SER A 102 -15.78 26.70 -42.01
C SER A 102 -15.48 26.41 -40.54
N VAL A 103 -14.45 27.09 -40.01
CA VAL A 103 -14.04 27.02 -38.60
C VAL A 103 -15.12 27.72 -37.78
N SER A 104 -16.20 27.00 -37.49
CA SER A 104 -17.11 27.37 -36.42
C SER A 104 -16.38 27.12 -35.10
N THR A 105 -16.07 28.18 -34.35
CA THR A 105 -15.50 28.22 -32.99
C THR A 105 -16.36 27.54 -31.91
N TRP A 106 -17.26 26.65 -32.31
CA TRP A 106 -18.09 25.90 -31.40
C TRP A 106 -17.24 24.79 -30.75
N SER A 107 -16.83 25.01 -29.51
CA SER A 107 -16.45 23.91 -28.63
C SER A 107 -17.72 23.43 -27.94
N PRO A 108 -18.01 22.12 -27.92
CA PRO A 108 -18.81 21.53 -26.85
C PRO A 108 -18.17 22.02 -25.54
N ASN A 109 -18.91 22.82 -24.79
CA ASN A 109 -18.46 23.25 -23.47
C ASN A 109 -18.42 22.00 -22.61
N PHE A 110 -17.27 21.69 -21.99
CA PHE A 110 -16.98 20.46 -21.27
C PHE A 110 -17.89 20.18 -20.05
N TRP A 111 -19.22 20.23 -20.18
CA TRP A 111 -20.17 20.11 -19.08
C TRP A 111 -20.07 18.77 -18.38
N ARG A 112 -19.70 17.71 -19.11
CA ARG A 112 -19.36 16.42 -18.49
C ARG A 112 -18.20 16.55 -17.51
N LYS A 113 -17.12 17.22 -17.89
CA LYS A 113 -15.93 17.40 -17.05
C LYS A 113 -16.26 18.31 -15.86
N ASP A 114 -17.03 19.36 -16.09
CA ASP A 114 -17.49 20.27 -15.04
C ASP A 114 -18.36 19.53 -14.01
N LEU A 115 -19.31 18.69 -14.48
CA LEU A 115 -20.11 17.84 -13.61
C LEU A 115 -19.21 16.89 -12.79
N GLU A 116 -18.24 16.25 -13.44
CA GLU A 116 -17.31 15.35 -12.75
C GLU A 116 -16.53 16.07 -11.66
N GLU A 117 -16.03 17.27 -11.94
CA GLU A 117 -15.31 18.11 -10.98
C GLU A 117 -16.20 18.49 -9.80
N LYS A 118 -17.43 18.94 -10.05
CA LYS A 118 -18.40 19.28 -9.00
C LYS A 118 -18.74 18.07 -8.12
N LEU A 119 -18.96 16.91 -8.72
CA LEU A 119 -19.21 15.68 -7.99
C LEU A 119 -17.99 15.24 -7.17
N ILE A 120 -16.78 15.35 -7.72
CA ILE A 120 -15.54 15.02 -7.00
C ILE A 120 -15.35 15.98 -5.82
N GLN A 121 -15.53 17.28 -6.02
CA GLN A 121 -15.43 18.29 -4.96
C GLN A 121 -16.41 17.99 -3.83
N TYR A 122 -17.68 17.75 -4.18
CA TYR A 122 -18.71 17.40 -3.21
C TYR A 122 -18.37 16.12 -2.43
N VAL A 123 -18.08 15.02 -3.14
CA VAL A 123 -17.82 13.73 -2.48
C VAL A 123 -16.59 13.85 -1.59
N THR A 124 -15.52 14.49 -2.06
CA THR A 124 -14.30 14.70 -1.28
C THR A 124 -14.57 15.50 -0.01
N ALA A 125 -15.43 16.52 -0.06
CA ALA A 125 -15.83 17.29 1.12
C ALA A 125 -16.65 16.46 2.13
N GLN A 126 -17.34 15.40 1.68
CA GLN A 126 -18.06 14.47 2.56
C GLN A 126 -17.16 13.38 3.13
N ILE A 127 -15.96 13.18 2.58
CA ILE A 127 -14.99 12.23 3.14
C ILE A 127 -14.52 12.78 4.49
N PRO A 128 -14.66 11.98 5.57
CA PRO A 128 -14.16 12.37 6.88
C PRO A 128 -12.67 12.70 6.82
N LEU A 129 -12.28 13.81 7.44
CA LEU A 129 -10.87 14.19 7.54
C LEU A 129 -10.15 13.20 8.45
N PHE A 130 -9.07 12.61 7.94
CA PHE A 130 -8.13 11.84 8.76
C PHE A 130 -7.05 12.78 9.29
N GLY A 131 -6.82 12.75 10.61
CA GLY A 131 -5.74 13.52 11.24
C GLY A 131 -4.36 13.17 10.67
N SER A 132 -3.37 14.04 10.87
CA SER A 132 -2.02 13.86 10.31
C SER A 132 -1.43 12.49 10.65
N PRO A 133 -0.92 11.73 9.65
CA PRO A 133 -0.45 10.35 9.81
C PRO A 133 0.78 10.20 10.71
N ALA A 134 1.47 11.29 11.05
CA ALA A 134 2.77 11.28 11.72
C ALA A 134 2.77 10.79 13.18
N ASN A 135 1.61 10.61 13.82
CA ASN A 135 1.52 10.18 15.22
C ASN A 135 0.29 9.30 15.51
N THR A 136 -0.17 8.55 14.50
CA THR A 136 -1.51 7.95 14.52
C THR A 136 -1.47 6.53 15.06
N ASP A 137 -2.24 6.28 16.12
CA ASP A 137 -2.48 4.95 16.68
C ASP A 137 -3.39 4.11 15.77
N ASP A 138 -3.22 2.78 15.81
CA ASP A 138 -4.02 1.80 15.04
C ASP A 138 -5.53 1.98 15.30
N THR A 139 -5.89 2.41 16.51
CA THR A 139 -7.26 2.71 16.92
C THR A 139 -7.89 3.83 16.08
N ALA A 140 -7.16 4.91 15.80
CA ALA A 140 -7.68 6.05 15.06
C ALA A 140 -7.89 5.69 13.58
N LEU A 141 -6.96 4.93 12.98
CA LEU A 141 -7.15 4.40 11.63
C LEU A 141 -8.36 3.46 11.55
N LYS A 142 -8.52 2.57 12.53
CA LYS A 142 -9.68 1.67 12.59
C LYS A 142 -11.00 2.41 12.73
N GLN A 143 -11.06 3.44 13.57
CA GLN A 143 -12.24 4.31 13.72
C GLN A 143 -12.56 5.04 12.41
N HIS A 144 -11.54 5.57 11.73
CA HIS A 144 -11.69 6.23 10.46
C HIS A 144 -12.24 5.31 9.37
N LEU A 145 -11.66 4.11 9.21
CA LEU A 145 -12.15 3.10 8.28
C LEU A 145 -13.58 2.64 8.62
N SER A 146 -13.90 2.51 9.91
CA SER A 146 -15.26 2.23 10.36
C SER A 146 -16.23 3.36 9.99
N HIS A 147 -15.82 4.62 10.14
CA HIS A 147 -16.67 5.76 9.82
C HIS A 147 -16.90 5.90 8.31
N LEU A 148 -15.88 5.58 7.50
CA LEU A 148 -16.05 5.41 6.05
C LEU A 148 -17.09 4.34 5.73
N GLU A 149 -17.02 3.19 6.41
CA GLU A 149 -17.94 2.07 6.21
C GLU A 149 -19.38 2.37 6.63
N THR A 150 -19.58 2.97 7.81
CA THR A 150 -20.92 3.10 8.42
C THR A 150 -21.64 4.39 8.07
N THR A 151 -20.92 5.43 7.65
CA THR A 151 -21.48 6.77 7.45
C THR A 151 -21.31 7.24 6.01
N PHE A 152 -20.06 7.26 5.53
CA PHE A 152 -19.76 7.78 4.19
C PHE A 152 -20.37 6.91 3.10
N LEU A 153 -20.06 5.60 3.07
CA LEU A 153 -20.57 4.70 2.02
C LEU A 153 -22.11 4.66 1.95
N PRO A 154 -22.86 4.54 3.06
CA PRO A 154 -24.33 4.58 3.01
C PRO A 154 -24.88 5.93 2.52
N SER A 155 -24.19 7.04 2.80
CA SER A 155 -24.61 8.36 2.31
C SER A 155 -24.49 8.49 0.78
N LEU A 156 -23.58 7.74 0.16
CA LEU A 156 -23.44 7.67 -1.29
C LEU A 156 -24.52 6.77 -1.91
N GLU A 157 -24.80 5.63 -1.26
CA GLU A 157 -25.89 4.74 -1.67
C GLU A 157 -27.24 5.44 -1.65
N HIS A 158 -27.55 6.21 -0.60
CA HIS A 158 -28.84 6.87 -0.49
C HIS A 158 -29.15 7.80 -1.68
N ARG A 159 -28.11 8.40 -2.27
CA ARG A 159 -28.23 9.32 -3.41
C ARG A 159 -28.18 8.61 -4.77
N SER A 160 -27.68 7.38 -4.80
CA SER A 160 -27.61 6.51 -5.99
C SER A 160 -28.90 6.50 -6.80
N ASP A 161 -30.03 6.30 -6.12
CA ASP A 161 -31.31 6.05 -6.78
C ASP A 161 -31.78 7.29 -7.55
N VAL A 162 -31.60 8.49 -6.99
CA VAL A 162 -31.94 9.75 -7.65
C VAL A 162 -31.07 9.97 -8.90
N PHE A 163 -29.75 9.73 -8.81
CA PHE A 163 -28.86 9.82 -9.97
C PHE A 163 -29.12 8.72 -11.01
N LYS A 164 -29.61 7.55 -10.59
CA LYS A 164 -30.03 6.48 -11.49
C LYS A 164 -31.28 6.86 -12.28
N GLU A 165 -32.29 7.40 -11.61
CA GLU A 165 -33.51 7.89 -12.25
C GLU A 165 -33.23 9.06 -13.21
N ALA A 166 -32.19 9.86 -12.94
CA ALA A 166 -31.71 10.90 -13.85
C ALA A 166 -30.77 10.41 -14.97
N GLY A 167 -30.44 9.12 -15.04
CA GLY A 167 -29.52 8.59 -16.05
C GLY A 167 -28.04 9.01 -15.86
N LEU A 168 -27.68 9.50 -14.67
CA LEU A 168 -26.37 10.01 -14.29
C LEU A 168 -25.56 9.06 -13.38
N LEU A 169 -26.14 7.91 -13.01
CA LEU A 169 -25.53 6.94 -12.08
C LEU A 169 -24.08 6.60 -12.42
N VAL A 170 -23.76 6.37 -13.70
CA VAL A 170 -22.40 5.98 -14.11
C VAL A 170 -21.38 7.07 -13.79
N THR A 171 -21.72 8.34 -14.03
CA THR A 171 -20.86 9.48 -13.72
C THR A 171 -20.74 9.66 -12.22
N TYR A 172 -21.87 9.66 -11.49
CA TYR A 172 -21.90 9.74 -10.03
C TYR A 172 -21.03 8.67 -9.37
N ALA A 173 -21.22 7.42 -9.78
CA ALA A 173 -20.51 6.26 -9.28
C ALA A 173 -18.99 6.37 -9.49
N ARG A 174 -18.58 6.81 -10.68
CA ARG A 174 -17.18 7.01 -11.01
C ARG A 174 -16.53 8.10 -10.17
N CYS A 175 -17.18 9.25 -10.00
CA CYS A 175 -16.67 10.33 -9.15
C CYS A 175 -16.57 9.91 -7.69
N CYS A 176 -17.57 9.20 -7.17
CA CYS A 176 -17.55 8.67 -5.81
C CYS A 176 -16.34 7.76 -5.56
N ARG A 177 -16.07 6.85 -6.50
CA ARG A 177 -14.93 5.95 -6.43
C ARG A 177 -13.61 6.69 -6.58
N ALA A 178 -13.51 7.62 -7.51
CA ALA A 178 -12.29 8.42 -7.71
C ALA A 178 -11.92 9.17 -6.42
N SER A 179 -12.88 9.80 -5.74
CA SER A 179 -12.67 10.48 -4.47
C SER A 179 -12.24 9.51 -3.35
N LEU A 180 -12.93 8.37 -3.20
CA LEU A 180 -12.56 7.36 -2.20
C LEU A 180 -11.16 6.78 -2.46
N CYS A 181 -10.85 6.47 -3.72
CA CYS A 181 -9.53 5.98 -4.13
C CYS A 181 -8.45 7.01 -3.86
N SER A 182 -8.67 8.27 -4.23
CA SER A 182 -7.72 9.35 -3.97
C SER A 182 -7.45 9.53 -2.48
N HIS A 183 -8.49 9.43 -1.64
CA HIS A 183 -8.35 9.45 -0.19
C HIS A 183 -7.55 8.27 0.34
N LEU A 184 -7.88 7.04 -0.06
CA LEU A 184 -7.15 5.84 0.35
C LEU A 184 -5.70 5.86 -0.11
N SER A 185 -5.43 6.32 -1.34
CA SER A 185 -4.07 6.56 -1.84
C SER A 185 -3.34 7.55 -0.94
N THR A 186 -3.94 8.69 -0.63
CA THR A 186 -3.33 9.72 0.25
C THR A 186 -3.02 9.15 1.65
N LEU A 187 -3.92 8.34 2.21
CA LEU A 187 -3.66 7.62 3.47
C LEU A 187 -2.45 6.70 3.33
N THR A 188 -2.43 5.89 2.27
CA THR A 188 -1.36 4.91 2.00
C THR A 188 -0.08 5.49 1.41
N ASP A 189 -0.01 6.75 1.00
CA ASP A 189 1.23 7.34 0.45
C ASP A 189 2.15 7.87 1.56
N SER A 190 1.65 7.93 2.80
CA SER A 190 2.48 8.30 3.94
C SER A 190 3.57 7.26 4.20
N ASN A 191 4.85 7.65 4.16
CA ASN A 191 6.01 6.75 4.34
C ASN A 191 6.13 6.10 5.73
N HIS A 192 5.19 6.36 6.63
CA HIS A 192 5.28 6.04 8.05
C HIS A 192 4.31 4.95 8.51
N PHE A 193 3.51 4.36 7.62
CA PHE A 193 2.59 3.29 8.03
C PHE A 193 3.33 2.03 8.46
N SER A 194 2.93 1.51 9.61
CA SER A 194 3.37 0.22 10.12
C SER A 194 2.75 -0.93 9.33
N PHE A 195 3.26 -2.15 9.54
CA PHE A 195 2.64 -3.36 9.01
C PHE A 195 1.17 -3.51 9.44
N SER A 196 0.85 -3.25 10.72
CA SER A 196 -0.52 -3.38 11.24
C SER A 196 -1.49 -2.41 10.56
N GLN A 197 -1.06 -1.17 10.33
CA GLN A 197 -1.87 -0.16 9.65
C GLN A 197 -2.13 -0.51 8.19
N CYS A 198 -1.11 -0.97 7.46
CA CYS A 198 -1.29 -1.48 6.10
C CYS A 198 -2.25 -2.69 6.07
N LEU A 199 -2.14 -3.60 7.05
CA LEU A 199 -3.00 -4.77 7.15
C LEU A 199 -4.47 -4.39 7.41
N LEU A 200 -4.73 -3.38 8.25
CA LEU A 200 -6.08 -2.86 8.50
C LEU A 200 -6.74 -2.32 7.22
N ILE A 201 -6.00 -1.55 6.41
CA ILE A 201 -6.52 -1.02 5.14
C ILE A 201 -6.77 -2.14 4.14
N TYR A 202 -5.85 -3.12 4.07
CA TYR A 202 -6.01 -4.30 3.21
C TYR A 202 -7.23 -5.12 3.62
N GLU A 203 -7.41 -5.40 4.91
CA GLU A 203 -8.56 -6.13 5.45
C GLU A 203 -9.86 -5.39 5.14
N TRP A 204 -9.90 -4.08 5.38
CA TRP A 204 -11.06 -3.25 5.06
C TRP A 204 -11.39 -3.28 3.56
N GLY A 205 -10.40 -3.06 2.68
CA GLY A 205 -10.61 -3.10 1.23
C GLY A 205 -11.11 -4.46 0.75
N LEU A 206 -10.53 -5.54 1.29
CA LEU A 206 -10.95 -6.92 0.99
C LEU A 206 -12.37 -7.19 1.49
N LYS A 207 -12.75 -6.70 2.68
CA LYS A 207 -14.11 -6.81 3.22
C LYS A 207 -15.11 -6.09 2.32
N ILE A 208 -14.83 -4.86 1.90
CA ILE A 208 -15.69 -4.09 0.99
C ILE A 208 -15.84 -4.81 -0.36
N TYR A 209 -14.74 -5.33 -0.91
CA TYR A 209 -14.73 -6.09 -2.15
C TYR A 209 -15.55 -7.40 -2.06
N LYS A 210 -15.31 -8.22 -1.03
CA LYS A 210 -15.98 -9.53 -0.82
C LYS A 210 -17.44 -9.40 -0.46
N SER A 211 -17.82 -8.36 0.28
CA SER A 211 -19.23 -8.10 0.61
C SER A 211 -20.06 -7.77 -0.62
N GLY A 212 -19.44 -7.73 -1.82
CA GLY A 212 -20.08 -7.47 -3.10
C GLY A 212 -20.91 -6.21 -3.01
N SER A 213 -20.40 -5.21 -2.28
CA SER A 213 -21.27 -4.29 -1.59
C SER A 213 -22.24 -3.69 -2.59
N LYS A 214 -23.52 -3.84 -2.26
CA LYS A 214 -24.57 -2.95 -2.76
C LYS A 214 -24.13 -1.48 -2.61
N ALA A 215 -23.15 -1.20 -1.72
CA ALA A 215 -22.50 0.09 -1.47
C ALA A 215 -21.51 0.58 -2.52
N CYS A 216 -21.29 -0.18 -3.58
CA CYS A 216 -20.62 0.29 -4.78
C CYS A 216 -21.49 0.06 -6.03
N LEU A 217 -22.77 0.44 -5.93
CA LEU A 217 -23.62 0.85 -7.06
C LEU A 217 -23.76 -0.20 -8.17
N ARG A 218 -24.45 -1.31 -7.89
CA ARG A 218 -24.76 -2.32 -8.91
C ARG A 218 -25.84 -1.80 -9.88
N PRO A 219 -25.60 -1.72 -11.20
CA PRO A 219 -26.68 -1.88 -12.16
C PRO A 219 -27.01 -3.38 -12.21
N SER A 220 -28.15 -3.76 -11.64
CA SER A 220 -28.62 -5.15 -11.74
C SER A 220 -28.84 -5.51 -13.21
N GLN A 221 -28.30 -6.67 -13.62
CA GLN A 221 -28.51 -7.40 -14.89
C GLN A 221 -27.77 -6.91 -16.15
N ILE A 222 -26.49 -7.30 -16.30
CA ILE A 222 -25.84 -7.51 -17.62
C ILE A 222 -25.04 -8.84 -17.55
N PRO A 223 -25.03 -9.69 -18.61
CA PRO A 223 -24.37 -10.99 -18.61
C PRO A 223 -22.86 -10.93 -18.35
N GLN A 224 -22.35 -11.98 -17.69
CA GLN A 224 -20.98 -12.15 -17.19
C GLN A 224 -19.90 -12.30 -18.27
N HIS A 225 -19.61 -11.27 -19.07
CA HIS A 225 -18.39 -11.31 -19.91
C HIS A 225 -17.53 -10.04 -19.94
N ASN A 226 -17.88 -8.99 -19.20
CA ASN A 226 -17.00 -7.84 -18.99
C ASN A 226 -16.98 -7.51 -17.49
N LEU A 227 -15.83 -7.68 -16.84
CA LEU A 227 -15.61 -7.17 -15.47
C LEU A 227 -15.96 -5.68 -15.46
N SER A 228 -17.08 -5.34 -14.80
CA SER A 228 -17.49 -3.96 -14.56
C SER A 228 -16.28 -3.16 -14.05
N LEU A 229 -16.06 -1.98 -14.64
CA LEU A 229 -15.01 -1.02 -14.28
C LEU A 229 -14.92 -0.78 -12.76
N ASP A 230 -16.04 -1.00 -12.06
CA ASP A 230 -16.24 -0.86 -10.62
C ASP A 230 -15.43 -1.85 -9.77
N GLY A 231 -15.21 -3.07 -10.27
CA GLY A 231 -14.36 -4.05 -9.59
C GLY A 231 -12.87 -3.76 -9.73
N GLN A 232 -12.47 -3.04 -10.78
CA GLN A 232 -11.06 -2.85 -11.14
C GLN A 232 -10.33 -1.85 -10.20
N TYR A 233 -11.02 -0.81 -9.72
CA TYR A 233 -10.41 0.21 -8.85
C TYR A 233 -10.20 -0.25 -7.40
N LEU A 234 -11.17 -0.95 -6.81
CA LEU A 234 -10.99 -1.53 -5.47
C LEU A 234 -9.89 -2.60 -5.48
N VAL A 235 -9.84 -3.41 -6.54
CA VAL A 235 -8.73 -4.36 -6.77
C VAL A 235 -7.40 -3.61 -6.86
N TRP A 236 -7.34 -2.47 -7.57
CA TRP A 236 -6.12 -1.66 -7.64
C TRP A 236 -5.67 -1.15 -6.26
N ILE A 237 -6.58 -0.64 -5.41
CA ILE A 237 -6.22 -0.21 -4.04
C ILE A 237 -5.72 -1.40 -3.21
N ILE A 238 -6.39 -2.54 -3.29
CA ILE A 238 -6.00 -3.75 -2.55
C ILE A 238 -4.58 -4.16 -2.98
N LEU A 239 -4.30 -4.20 -4.28
CA LEU A 239 -2.98 -4.53 -4.82
C LEU A 239 -1.92 -3.49 -4.40
N LYS A 240 -2.25 -2.19 -4.45
CA LYS A 240 -1.32 -1.14 -4.03
C LYS A 240 -0.99 -1.21 -2.54
N THR A 241 -2.01 -1.49 -1.72
CA THR A 241 -1.84 -1.69 -0.28
C THR A 241 -1.04 -2.96 0.00
N GLU A 242 -1.26 -4.03 -0.76
CA GLU A 242 -0.49 -5.26 -0.70
C GLU A 242 1.00 -5.01 -1.00
N GLU A 243 1.31 -4.33 -2.11
CA GLU A 243 2.69 -3.96 -2.46
C GLU A 243 3.38 -3.21 -1.31
N LYS A 244 2.67 -2.24 -0.72
CA LYS A 244 3.20 -1.46 0.40
C LYS A 244 3.39 -2.33 1.65
N LEU A 245 2.44 -3.21 1.96
CA LEU A 245 2.51 -4.14 3.08
C LEU A 245 3.73 -5.06 2.95
N LEU A 246 3.99 -5.59 1.76
CA LEU A 246 5.18 -6.40 1.47
C LEU A 246 6.48 -5.58 1.61
N ALA A 247 6.48 -4.32 1.16
CA ALA A 247 7.63 -3.42 1.32
C ALA A 247 7.92 -3.09 2.80
N VAL A 248 6.89 -2.83 3.59
CA VAL A 248 7.00 -2.57 5.04
C VAL A 248 7.47 -3.83 5.78
N THR A 249 6.91 -5.00 5.43
CA THR A 249 7.37 -6.31 5.93
C THR A 249 8.87 -6.47 5.72
N ARG A 250 9.32 -6.26 4.48
CA ARG A 250 10.74 -6.34 4.11
C ARG A 250 11.62 -5.44 4.98
N LYS A 251 11.21 -4.19 5.18
CA LYS A 251 11.95 -3.20 5.99
C LYS A 251 11.99 -3.58 7.47
N GLU A 252 10.85 -3.92 8.06
CA GLU A 252 10.73 -4.23 9.49
C GLU A 252 11.44 -5.53 9.85
N VAL A 253 11.25 -6.60 9.06
CA VAL A 253 11.90 -7.89 9.28
C VAL A 253 13.42 -7.76 9.12
N GLY A 254 13.88 -7.10 8.05
CA GLY A 254 15.32 -6.88 7.84
C GLY A 254 15.98 -6.10 8.98
N LYS A 255 15.31 -5.05 9.49
CA LYS A 255 15.77 -4.31 10.66
C LYS A 255 15.84 -5.19 11.91
N ALA A 256 14.78 -5.95 12.20
CA ALA A 256 14.71 -6.82 13.37
C ALA A 256 15.76 -7.94 13.35
N LEU A 257 16.02 -8.56 12.19
CA LEU A 257 17.09 -9.54 12.03
C LEU A 257 18.47 -8.92 12.30
N LYS A 258 18.74 -7.73 11.74
CA LYS A 258 20.00 -7.02 11.97
C LYS A 258 20.22 -6.70 13.45
N GLU A 259 19.17 -6.31 14.16
CA GLU A 259 19.23 -6.05 15.60
C GLU A 259 19.44 -7.34 16.43
N ALA A 260 18.84 -8.45 15.99
CA ALA A 260 18.92 -9.75 16.69
C ALA A 260 20.30 -10.42 16.58
N PHE A 261 21.06 -10.12 15.52
CA PHE A 261 22.35 -10.75 15.20
C PHE A 261 23.54 -9.78 15.24
N ASP A 262 23.39 -8.63 15.89
CA ASP A 262 24.46 -7.67 16.14
C ASP A 262 25.66 -8.36 16.84
N ILE A 263 26.83 -8.32 16.21
CA ILE A 263 28.08 -8.96 16.68
C ILE A 263 28.50 -8.41 18.07
N GLY A 264 28.15 -7.16 18.36
CA GLY A 264 28.42 -6.49 19.63
C GLY A 264 27.55 -6.98 20.78
N LYS A 265 26.46 -7.71 20.50
CA LYS A 265 25.47 -8.15 21.49
C LYS A 265 25.45 -9.68 21.65
N PRO A 266 24.97 -10.19 22.79
CA PRO A 266 24.74 -11.63 22.92
C PRO A 266 23.62 -12.08 21.97
N PRO A 267 23.68 -13.33 21.46
CA PRO A 267 22.64 -13.86 20.58
C PRO A 267 21.26 -13.86 21.26
N CYS A 268 20.23 -13.53 20.48
CA CYS A 268 18.84 -13.68 20.89
C CYS A 268 18.44 -15.15 21.09
N THR A 269 17.26 -15.39 21.64
CA THR A 269 16.68 -16.73 21.71
C THR A 269 16.13 -17.16 20.35
N ASP A 270 16.08 -18.46 20.11
CA ASP A 270 15.48 -19.04 18.90
C ASP A 270 14.00 -18.64 18.76
N ALA A 271 13.25 -18.63 19.86
CA ALA A 271 11.86 -18.19 19.89
C ALA A 271 11.69 -16.74 19.42
N ALA A 272 12.59 -15.82 19.81
CA ALA A 272 12.52 -14.42 19.40
C ALA A 272 12.76 -14.27 17.89
N VAL A 273 13.73 -15.01 17.33
CA VAL A 273 14.02 -14.96 15.89
C VAL A 273 12.88 -15.60 15.08
N ILE A 274 12.29 -16.70 15.57
CA ILE A 274 11.11 -17.30 14.95
C ILE A 274 9.96 -16.29 14.94
N GLN A 275 9.69 -15.63 16.05
CA GLN A 275 8.64 -14.62 16.13
C GLN A 275 8.84 -13.49 15.10
N ILE A 276 10.08 -12.98 14.96
CA ILE A 276 10.42 -11.96 13.95
C ILE A 276 10.01 -12.41 12.53
N LEU A 277 10.14 -13.70 12.24
CA LEU A 277 9.91 -14.28 10.91
C LEU A 277 8.49 -14.82 10.71
N THR A 278 7.71 -15.04 11.79
CA THR A 278 6.35 -15.62 11.71
C THR A 278 5.21 -14.69 12.08
N GLU A 279 5.42 -13.72 12.96
CA GLU A 279 4.34 -12.89 13.50
C GLU A 279 3.51 -12.19 12.42
N LYS A 280 4.19 -11.62 11.42
CA LYS A 280 3.53 -10.92 10.30
C LYS A 280 2.77 -11.86 9.38
N THR A 281 3.31 -13.04 9.12
CA THR A 281 2.65 -14.07 8.31
C THR A 281 1.39 -14.57 9.03
N GLU A 282 1.46 -14.82 10.33
CA GLU A 282 0.32 -15.22 11.14
C GLU A 282 -0.77 -14.14 11.17
N ALA A 283 -0.39 -12.87 11.27
CA ALA A 283 -1.33 -11.75 11.19
C ALA A 283 -1.98 -11.67 9.79
N ALA A 284 -1.20 -11.80 8.72
CA ALA A 284 -1.70 -11.81 7.34
C ALA A 284 -2.66 -13.00 7.08
N ARG A 285 -2.35 -14.19 7.62
CA ARG A 285 -3.17 -15.40 7.49
C ARG A 285 -4.57 -15.24 8.05
N ARG A 286 -4.73 -14.46 9.12
CA ARG A 286 -6.06 -14.14 9.68
C ARG A 286 -6.95 -13.36 8.72
N VAL A 287 -6.36 -12.65 7.75
CA VAL A 287 -7.07 -11.82 6.77
C VAL A 287 -7.20 -12.54 5.42
N SER A 288 -6.13 -13.15 4.92
CA SER A 288 -6.07 -13.79 3.60
C SER A 288 -4.92 -14.79 3.49
N GLU A 289 -5.22 -16.00 3.03
CA GLU A 289 -4.20 -17.03 2.77
C GLU A 289 -3.21 -16.59 1.68
N SER A 290 -3.72 -15.99 0.59
CA SER A 290 -2.87 -15.49 -0.49
C SER A 290 -1.92 -14.37 -0.02
N LEU A 291 -2.35 -13.53 0.92
CA LEU A 291 -1.48 -12.53 1.53
C LEU A 291 -0.43 -13.19 2.41
N SER A 292 -0.82 -14.18 3.22
CA SER A 292 0.09 -14.96 4.06
C SER A 292 1.21 -15.59 3.25
N GLU A 293 0.90 -16.26 2.14
CA GLU A 293 1.91 -16.88 1.26
C GLU A 293 2.92 -15.84 0.72
N LYS A 294 2.45 -14.65 0.34
CA LYS A 294 3.32 -13.57 -0.13
C LYS A 294 4.19 -12.99 0.99
N VAL A 295 3.63 -12.79 2.19
CA VAL A 295 4.36 -12.31 3.37
C VAL A 295 5.42 -13.33 3.80
N GLU A 296 5.07 -14.63 3.81
CA GLU A 296 5.98 -15.75 4.05
C GLU A 296 7.16 -15.71 3.07
N ALA A 297 6.88 -15.61 1.77
CA ALA A 297 7.91 -15.52 0.75
C ALA A 297 8.85 -14.32 0.97
N VAL A 298 8.31 -13.16 1.36
CA VAL A 298 9.11 -11.98 1.70
C VAL A 298 9.97 -12.21 2.94
N CYS A 299 9.44 -12.85 3.99
CA CYS A 299 10.21 -13.18 5.20
C CYS A 299 11.38 -14.12 4.89
N LEU A 300 11.15 -15.18 4.10
CA LEU A 300 12.20 -16.10 3.66
C LEU A 300 13.25 -15.40 2.78
N GLU A 301 12.81 -14.56 1.85
CA GLU A 301 13.70 -13.75 1.01
C GLU A 301 14.56 -12.80 1.86
N GLN A 302 13.96 -12.14 2.86
CA GLN A 302 14.71 -11.26 3.75
C GLN A 302 15.69 -12.00 4.66
N CYS A 303 15.37 -13.23 5.08
CA CYS A 303 16.32 -14.08 5.80
C CYS A 303 17.56 -14.36 4.95
N LEU A 304 17.38 -14.69 3.66
CA LEU A 304 18.50 -14.91 2.72
C LEU A 304 19.33 -13.64 2.48
N ARG A 305 18.67 -12.50 2.22
CA ARG A 305 19.38 -11.21 2.03
C ARG A 305 20.13 -10.79 3.29
N PHE A 306 19.55 -11.06 4.46
CA PHE A 306 20.22 -10.83 5.73
C PHE A 306 21.47 -11.70 5.85
N LEU A 307 21.40 -13.01 5.56
CA LEU A 307 22.56 -13.90 5.62
C LEU A 307 23.68 -13.49 4.68
N GLU A 308 23.35 -13.06 3.47
CA GLU A 308 24.32 -12.51 2.51
C GLU A 308 25.02 -11.26 3.07
N SER A 309 24.23 -10.29 3.55
CA SER A 309 24.77 -9.09 4.19
C SER A 309 25.57 -9.38 5.47
N TYR A 310 25.18 -10.42 6.22
CA TYR A 310 25.84 -10.82 7.45
C TYR A 310 27.16 -11.53 7.17
N GLU A 311 27.23 -12.35 6.12
CA GLU A 311 28.49 -12.94 5.63
C GLU A 311 29.50 -11.83 5.26
N ASP A 312 29.04 -10.80 4.55
CA ASP A 312 29.88 -9.64 4.22
C ASP A 312 30.33 -8.87 5.45
N GLU A 313 29.44 -8.68 6.43
CA GLU A 313 29.77 -8.05 7.71
C GLU A 313 30.82 -8.86 8.48
N VAL A 314 30.67 -10.19 8.55
CA VAL A 314 31.64 -11.10 9.17
C VAL A 314 32.97 -11.01 8.42
N ARG A 315 32.97 -11.03 7.09
CA ARG A 315 34.20 -10.90 6.29
C ARG A 315 34.91 -9.57 6.53
N SER A 316 34.18 -8.47 6.58
CA SER A 316 34.72 -7.15 6.91
C SER A 316 35.26 -7.11 8.34
N PHE A 317 34.55 -7.70 9.29
CA PHE A 317 34.98 -7.81 10.67
C PHE A 317 36.29 -8.59 10.80
N LEU A 318 36.46 -9.63 9.97
CA LEU A 318 37.73 -10.34 9.87
C LEU A 318 38.81 -9.45 9.23
N GLN A 319 38.57 -8.73 8.14
CA GLN A 319 39.64 -7.98 7.48
C GLN A 319 40.27 -6.83 8.28
N LEU A 320 39.69 -6.38 9.40
CA LEU A 320 40.29 -5.37 10.27
C LEU A 320 41.71 -5.77 10.73
N ASP A 321 42.67 -4.84 10.66
CA ASP A 321 44.10 -5.05 10.95
C ASP A 321 44.40 -5.58 12.37
N GLY A 322 43.41 -5.53 13.27
CA GLY A 322 43.44 -6.20 14.56
C GLY A 322 42.89 -7.62 14.48
N ARG A 323 43.61 -8.61 15.05
CA ARG A 323 43.05 -9.94 15.27
C ARG A 323 41.75 -9.80 16.08
N PRO A 324 40.62 -10.34 15.61
CA PRO A 324 39.35 -10.16 16.28
C PRO A 324 39.40 -10.73 17.71
N PRO A 325 38.76 -10.07 18.69
CA PRO A 325 38.68 -10.60 20.04
C PRO A 325 38.07 -12.00 20.02
N ILE A 326 38.65 -12.92 20.79
CA ILE A 326 38.18 -14.31 20.97
C ILE A 326 36.66 -14.35 21.25
N CYS A 327 36.16 -13.46 22.10
CA CYS A 327 34.74 -13.38 22.44
C CYS A 327 33.85 -13.06 21.22
N SER A 328 34.29 -12.19 20.30
CA SER A 328 33.51 -11.83 19.11
C SER A 328 33.45 -12.96 18.10
N SER A 329 34.56 -13.69 17.90
CA SER A 329 34.56 -14.89 17.05
C SER A 329 33.64 -15.99 17.57
N LEU A 330 33.63 -16.21 18.88
CA LEU A 330 32.71 -17.17 19.52
C LEU A 330 31.24 -16.74 19.35
N ARG A 331 30.93 -15.44 19.45
CA ARG A 331 29.56 -14.94 19.22
C ARG A 331 29.07 -15.15 17.79
N ILE A 332 29.93 -14.94 16.79
CA ILE A 332 29.57 -15.20 15.39
C ILE A 332 29.26 -16.69 15.19
N LEU A 333 30.03 -17.60 15.80
CA LEU A 333 29.76 -19.03 15.80
C LEU A 333 28.43 -19.38 16.51
N GLU A 334 28.12 -18.72 17.64
CA GLU A 334 26.83 -18.88 18.32
C GLU A 334 25.67 -18.45 17.42
N ASN A 335 25.81 -17.31 16.72
CA ASN A 335 24.83 -16.81 15.77
C ASN A 335 24.60 -17.79 14.61
N CYS A 336 25.67 -18.39 14.05
CA CYS A 336 25.54 -19.39 12.99
C CYS A 336 24.75 -20.63 13.46
N CYS A 337 25.02 -21.12 14.67
CA CYS A 337 24.28 -22.24 15.25
C CYS A 337 22.81 -21.90 15.51
N LEU A 338 22.54 -20.68 15.99
CA LEU A 338 21.18 -20.18 16.19
C LEU A 338 20.43 -20.09 14.86
N LEU A 339 21.04 -19.50 13.83
CA LEU A 339 20.48 -19.38 12.48
C LEU A 339 20.16 -20.76 11.89
N ARG A 340 21.05 -21.74 12.05
CA ARG A 340 20.80 -23.12 11.58
C ARG A 340 19.59 -23.74 12.29
N THR A 341 19.50 -23.56 13.61
CA THR A 341 18.37 -24.07 14.41
C THR A 341 17.05 -23.43 14.00
N VAL A 342 17.04 -22.11 13.85
CA VAL A 342 15.87 -21.35 13.40
C VAL A 342 15.48 -21.76 11.99
N TRP A 343 16.44 -21.87 11.07
CA TRP A 343 16.17 -22.27 9.69
C TRP A 343 15.53 -23.66 9.60
N LEU A 344 16.06 -24.64 10.34
CA LEU A 344 15.45 -25.97 10.42
C LEU A 344 13.99 -25.90 10.89
N LYS A 345 13.71 -25.11 11.93
CA LYS A 345 12.32 -24.90 12.40
C LYS A 345 11.46 -24.21 11.35
N LEU A 346 12.01 -23.23 10.63
CA LEU A 346 11.30 -22.55 9.55
C LEU A 346 10.98 -23.46 8.38
N THR A 347 11.85 -24.40 7.99
CA THR A 347 11.54 -25.36 6.91
C THR A 347 10.33 -26.24 7.20
N TYR A 348 9.99 -26.43 8.49
CA TYR A 348 8.78 -27.11 8.91
C TYR A 348 7.54 -26.20 8.91
N ILE A 349 7.72 -24.91 9.24
CA ILE A 349 6.62 -23.93 9.32
C ILE A 349 6.24 -23.42 7.92
N TYR A 350 7.25 -23.12 7.11
CA TYR A 350 7.18 -22.58 5.77
C TYR A 350 7.77 -23.62 4.85
N SER A 351 7.02 -24.09 3.86
CA SER A 351 7.44 -25.16 2.95
C SER A 351 8.61 -24.72 2.04
N ALA A 352 9.76 -24.43 2.65
CA ALA A 352 10.92 -23.82 2.04
C ALA A 352 11.49 -24.78 1.01
N SER A 353 11.88 -24.23 -0.13
CA SER A 353 12.41 -25.05 -1.22
C SER A 353 13.78 -25.62 -0.87
N THR A 354 14.10 -26.80 -1.41
CA THR A 354 15.44 -27.40 -1.31
C THR A 354 16.55 -26.44 -1.78
N GLY A 355 16.25 -25.59 -2.78
CA GLY A 355 17.19 -24.58 -3.27
C GLY A 355 17.50 -23.48 -2.25
N GLN A 356 16.51 -23.05 -1.46
CA GLN A 356 16.73 -22.08 -0.37
C GLN A 356 17.54 -22.72 0.77
N ASP A 357 17.25 -23.98 1.10
CA ASP A 357 17.98 -24.71 2.14
C ASP A 357 19.47 -24.87 1.80
N LEU A 358 19.80 -25.21 0.55
CA LEU A 358 21.19 -25.28 0.09
C LEU A 358 21.90 -23.93 0.18
N LYS A 359 21.22 -22.82 -0.13
CA LYS A 359 21.80 -21.47 -0.03
C LYS A 359 22.08 -21.09 1.42
N VAL A 360 21.12 -21.27 2.32
CA VAL A 360 21.29 -20.95 3.75
C VAL A 360 22.44 -21.75 4.34
N ASN A 361 22.45 -23.07 4.13
CA ASN A 361 23.54 -23.90 4.63
C ASN A 361 24.89 -23.48 4.02
N GLY A 362 24.94 -23.12 2.73
CA GLY A 362 26.16 -22.62 2.09
C GLY A 362 26.69 -21.31 2.71
N PHE A 363 25.82 -20.35 3.05
CA PHE A 363 26.21 -19.14 3.77
C PHE A 363 26.79 -19.46 5.15
N LEU A 364 26.10 -20.31 5.90
CA LEU A 364 26.50 -20.68 7.26
C LEU A 364 27.82 -21.46 7.27
N ASP A 365 27.98 -22.45 6.38
CA ASP A 365 29.19 -23.28 6.30
C ASP A 365 30.42 -22.41 6.00
N ARG A 366 30.33 -21.45 5.05
CA ARG A 366 31.43 -20.53 4.74
C ARG A 366 31.80 -19.63 5.91
N MET A 367 30.80 -19.01 6.55
CA MET A 367 31.05 -18.16 7.73
C MET A 367 31.68 -18.95 8.88
N GLU A 368 31.19 -20.16 9.15
CA GLU A 368 31.70 -21.06 10.19
C GLU A 368 33.16 -21.45 9.91
N ASP A 369 33.50 -21.77 8.66
CA ASP A 369 34.88 -22.11 8.27
C ASP A 369 35.82 -20.90 8.43
N ASP A 370 35.46 -19.75 7.86
CA ASP A 370 36.26 -18.52 7.91
C ASP A 370 36.52 -18.06 9.35
N ILE A 371 35.48 -18.04 10.18
CA ILE A 371 35.61 -17.59 11.57
C ILE A 371 36.38 -18.60 12.43
N THR A 372 36.21 -19.90 12.18
CA THR A 372 36.92 -20.97 12.89
C THR A 372 38.41 -20.91 12.62
N GLU A 373 38.80 -20.74 11.35
CA GLU A 373 40.20 -20.61 10.99
C GLU A 373 40.83 -19.41 11.70
N ARG A 374 40.18 -18.25 11.65
CA ARG A 374 40.68 -17.01 12.26
C ARG A 374 40.76 -17.10 13.78
N PHE A 375 39.77 -17.73 14.39
CA PHE A 375 39.73 -17.99 15.82
C PHE A 375 40.94 -18.83 16.25
N LEU A 376 41.20 -19.95 15.57
CA LEU A 376 42.32 -20.84 15.87
C LEU A 376 43.67 -20.13 15.67
N GLN A 377 43.83 -19.35 14.60
CA GLN A 377 45.03 -18.54 14.38
C GLN A 377 45.26 -17.54 15.52
N THR A 378 44.20 -16.91 16.01
CA THR A 378 44.23 -15.94 17.12
C THR A 378 44.63 -16.59 18.43
N VAL A 379 43.94 -17.67 18.82
CA VAL A 379 44.27 -18.45 20.03
C VAL A 379 45.72 -18.95 19.97
N THR A 380 46.13 -19.56 18.85
CA THR A 380 47.48 -20.09 18.66
C THR A 380 48.55 -19.01 18.85
N SER A 381 48.36 -17.83 18.25
CA SER A 381 49.33 -16.75 18.39
C SER A 381 49.45 -16.23 19.83
N LYS A 382 48.32 -16.11 20.52
CA LYS A 382 48.24 -15.59 21.88
C LYS A 382 48.88 -16.57 22.86
N VAL A 383 48.57 -17.87 22.72
CA VAL A 383 49.19 -18.94 23.50
C VAL A 383 50.70 -19.01 23.23
N LYS A 384 51.13 -19.00 21.96
CA LYS A 384 52.55 -19.04 21.58
C LYS A 384 53.32 -17.85 22.14
N GLY A 385 52.76 -16.64 22.06
CA GLY A 385 53.36 -15.43 22.62
C GLY A 385 53.57 -15.54 24.12
N THR A 386 52.57 -16.02 24.85
CA THR A 386 52.64 -16.15 26.31
C THR A 386 53.54 -17.28 26.77
N LEU A 387 53.53 -18.43 26.09
CA LEU A 387 54.50 -19.49 26.36
C LEU A 387 55.93 -18.97 26.16
N LYS A 388 56.20 -18.26 25.06
CA LYS A 388 57.52 -17.66 24.79
C LYS A 388 57.92 -16.68 25.90
N ASN A 389 57.00 -15.87 26.42
CA ASN A 389 57.29 -14.94 27.51
C ASN A 389 57.51 -15.68 28.84
N HIS A 390 56.69 -16.68 29.14
CA HIS A 390 56.82 -17.51 30.34
C HIS A 390 58.20 -18.17 30.41
N PHE A 391 58.62 -18.85 29.33
CA PHE A 391 59.94 -19.51 29.30
C PHE A 391 61.12 -18.53 29.25
N LYS A 392 60.97 -17.34 28.67
CA LYS A 392 62.07 -16.36 28.58
C LYS A 392 62.22 -15.49 29.82
N LYS A 393 61.12 -15.19 30.51
CA LYS A 393 61.07 -14.15 31.56
C LYS A 393 60.56 -14.67 32.91
N CYS A 394 60.29 -15.97 33.04
CA CYS A 394 59.61 -16.55 34.20
C CYS A 394 58.29 -15.82 34.54
N ASP A 395 57.57 -15.38 33.49
CA ASP A 395 56.38 -14.55 33.61
C ASP A 395 55.16 -15.39 34.06
N SER A 396 54.40 -14.93 35.06
CA SER A 396 53.21 -15.63 35.58
C SER A 396 51.98 -15.52 34.66
N GLY A 397 52.10 -14.84 33.52
CA GLY A 397 51.03 -14.60 32.54
C GLY A 397 50.36 -15.85 31.93
N PHE A 398 50.95 -17.04 32.08
CA PHE A 398 50.35 -18.29 31.58
C PHE A 398 49.01 -18.62 32.25
N GLY A 399 48.91 -18.46 33.58
CA GLY A 399 47.68 -18.71 34.33
C GLY A 399 46.55 -17.77 33.91
N HIS A 400 46.85 -16.50 33.68
CA HIS A 400 45.87 -15.50 33.23
C HIS A 400 45.27 -15.83 31.86
N ILE A 401 46.04 -16.41 30.95
CA ILE A 401 45.53 -16.79 29.62
C ILE A 401 44.67 -18.04 29.69
N LEU A 402 45.08 -19.05 30.46
CA LEU A 402 44.25 -20.22 30.68
C LEU A 402 42.90 -19.83 31.28
N GLU A 403 42.90 -18.97 32.30
CA GLU A 403 41.64 -18.50 32.90
C GLU A 403 40.82 -17.67 31.91
N SER A 404 41.45 -16.78 31.13
CA SER A 404 40.76 -15.99 30.10
C SER A 404 40.12 -16.87 29.00
N LEU A 405 40.82 -17.91 28.55
CA LEU A 405 40.29 -18.89 27.59
C LEU A 405 39.15 -19.68 28.23
N LYS A 406 39.35 -20.19 29.45
CA LYS A 406 38.33 -20.92 30.21
C LYS A 406 37.06 -20.11 30.38
N GLN A 407 37.14 -18.84 30.78
CA GLN A 407 35.97 -17.97 30.89
C GLN A 407 35.27 -17.76 29.54
N SER A 408 36.04 -17.59 28.47
CA SER A 408 35.49 -17.46 27.10
C SER A 408 34.75 -18.72 26.65
N PHE A 409 35.32 -19.89 26.91
CA PHE A 409 34.70 -21.18 26.57
C PHE A 409 33.54 -21.55 27.50
N LEU A 410 33.57 -21.16 28.78
CA LEU A 410 32.44 -21.37 29.70
C LEU A 410 31.24 -20.49 29.32
N ALA A 411 31.48 -19.27 28.86
CA ALA A 411 30.43 -18.41 28.31
C ALA A 411 29.79 -19.04 27.07
N PHE A 412 30.60 -19.66 26.21
CA PHE A 412 30.17 -20.34 24.99
C PHE A 412 29.45 -21.68 25.23
N GLY A 413 30.02 -22.53 26.10
CA GLY A 413 29.58 -23.91 26.35
C GLY A 413 28.24 -24.03 27.08
N LYS A 414 27.76 -22.98 27.77
CA LYS A 414 26.45 -22.99 28.42
C LYS A 414 25.25 -23.05 27.45
N LYS A 415 25.48 -23.01 26.13
CA LYS A 415 24.41 -22.83 25.12
C LYS A 415 24.39 -23.79 23.93
N GLN A 416 25.23 -24.83 23.81
CA GLN A 416 25.22 -25.70 22.61
C GLN A 416 25.12 -27.20 22.83
N ILE A 417 24.15 -27.80 22.14
CA ILE A 417 23.98 -29.24 21.81
C ILE A 417 24.13 -29.48 20.28
N CYS A 418 24.28 -28.45 19.43
CA CYS A 418 24.03 -28.57 17.98
C CYS A 418 25.24 -28.40 17.03
N MET A 419 26.50 -28.46 17.48
CA MET A 419 27.60 -28.54 16.50
C MET A 419 27.61 -29.89 15.79
N ARG A 420 27.61 -29.90 14.44
CA ARG A 420 27.87 -31.12 13.66
C ARG A 420 29.26 -31.67 14.03
N PRO A 421 29.45 -33.01 14.09
CA PRO A 421 30.76 -33.62 14.30
C PRO A 421 31.80 -33.31 13.20
N SER A 422 31.38 -32.70 12.09
CA SER A 422 32.21 -32.45 10.90
C SER A 422 32.90 -31.08 10.88
N SER A 423 32.55 -30.14 11.77
CA SER A 423 33.33 -28.92 11.91
C SER A 423 34.62 -29.26 12.67
N ARG A 424 35.77 -28.72 12.22
CA ARG A 424 37.10 -28.97 12.83
C ARG A 424 37.19 -28.58 14.32
N LEU A 425 36.14 -28.00 14.87
CA LEU A 425 35.89 -27.78 16.29
C LEU A 425 34.94 -28.86 16.83
N SER A 426 35.45 -30.09 17.06
CA SER A 426 34.84 -30.90 18.12
C SER A 426 35.18 -30.26 19.47
N MET A 427 34.43 -29.20 19.81
CA MET A 427 34.50 -28.50 21.10
C MET A 427 34.47 -29.45 22.31
N PRO A 428 33.76 -30.60 22.30
CA PRO A 428 33.86 -31.58 23.39
C PRO A 428 35.29 -32.07 23.61
N LEU A 429 36.07 -32.32 22.55
CA LEU A 429 37.46 -32.77 22.65
C LEU A 429 38.40 -31.65 23.10
N LEU A 430 38.19 -30.40 22.65
CA LEU A 430 38.97 -29.24 23.09
C LEU A 430 38.71 -28.89 24.57
N LEU A 431 37.44 -28.88 25.01
CA LEU A 431 37.05 -28.68 26.41
C LEU A 431 37.54 -29.84 27.29
N GLN A 432 37.38 -31.09 26.84
CA GLN A 432 37.82 -32.27 27.59
C GLN A 432 39.34 -32.35 27.71
N ASN A 433 40.09 -31.92 26.70
CA ASN A 433 41.55 -31.82 26.77
C ASN A 433 42.03 -30.65 27.64
N MET A 434 41.32 -29.53 27.67
CA MET A 434 41.67 -28.41 28.57
C MET A 434 41.30 -28.67 30.03
N CYS A 435 40.20 -29.39 30.32
CA CYS A 435 39.87 -29.85 31.67
C CYS A 435 40.82 -30.95 32.18
N ARG A 436 41.54 -31.64 31.30
CA ARG A 436 42.58 -32.64 31.67
C ARG A 436 43.98 -32.03 31.86
N LEU A 437 44.15 -30.75 31.53
CA LEU A 437 45.40 -30.01 31.70
C LEU A 437 45.45 -29.24 33.05
N SER A 438 44.39 -29.30 33.86
CA SER A 438 44.44 -29.06 35.31
C SER A 438 44.79 -30.34 36.05
#